data_AF-A0A7K2MJ95-F1
#
_entry.id   AF-A0A7K2MJ95-F1
#
_cell.length_a   1.000
_cell.length_b   1.000
_cell.length_c   1.000
_cell.angle_alpha   90.00
_cell.angle_beta   90.00
_cell.angle_gamma   90.00
#
_symmetry.space_group_name_H-M   'P 1'
#
loop_
_entity.id
_entity.type
_entity.pdbx_description
1 polymer ?
#
loop_
_entity_poly.entity_id
_entity_poly.type
_entity_poly.pdbx_seq_one_letter_code
_entity_poly.pdbx_strand_id
1 'polypeptide(L)'
;RVVTVMADGQTRTVRSNAATVREVVEEAGVTLRGEDTTSVPATAFPRDGQTVTVLRITGSREVREDPIPFAERRDEDATLYRGTEVVQQAGRPGLRRTTYALRTVNGVRQKPRRLRTEVVREPTPRIVRVGTRPRPASVHGADSLNWQALAACESGGRPDAVDPSGTYGGLYQFDTGTWHDLGGEGRPQDASAAEQTYRAQKLYVRSGAAAWPHCGARLRE
;
A
#
# COMPACT_ATOMS: atom_id res chain seq x y z
N ARG A 1 33.75 -8.14 58.31
CA ARG A 1 32.41 -7.56 58.16
C ARG A 1 31.48 -8.59 57.54
N VAL A 2 30.20 -8.62 57.91
CA VAL A 2 29.20 -9.55 57.39
C VAL A 2 28.43 -8.87 56.26
N VAL A 3 28.39 -9.49 55.08
CA VAL A 3 27.71 -8.97 53.89
C VAL A 3 26.82 -10.06 53.33
N THR A 4 25.62 -9.68 52.89
CA THR A 4 24.66 -10.57 52.24
C THR A 4 24.73 -10.39 50.74
N VAL A 5 25.03 -11.44 49.99
CA VAL A 5 25.07 -11.45 48.53
C VAL A 5 23.83 -12.17 47.99
N MET A 6 23.06 -11.49 47.13
CA MET A 6 21.90 -12.07 46.45
C MET A 6 22.22 -12.23 44.96
N ALA A 7 22.20 -13.45 44.43
CA ALA A 7 22.47 -13.73 43.03
C ALA A 7 21.64 -14.94 42.56
N ASP A 8 21.09 -14.88 41.35
CA ASP A 8 20.40 -16.02 40.70
C ASP A 8 19.28 -16.65 41.57
N GLY A 9 18.59 -15.81 42.35
CA GLY A 9 17.53 -16.24 43.28
C GLY A 9 18.04 -16.85 44.59
N GLN A 10 19.35 -16.95 44.79
CA GLN A 10 19.99 -17.45 46.01
C GLN A 10 20.56 -16.30 46.86
N THR A 11 20.53 -16.49 48.18
CA THR A 11 21.12 -15.57 49.16
C THR A 11 22.26 -16.27 49.89
N ARG A 12 23.42 -15.62 49.97
CA ARG A 12 24.62 -16.13 50.64
C ARG A 12 25.19 -15.06 51.55
N THR A 13 25.38 -15.38 52.82
CA THR A 13 25.97 -14.47 53.80
C THR A 13 27.43 -14.83 54.02
N VAL A 14 28.32 -13.87 53.83
CA VAL A 14 29.78 -14.07 53.95
C VAL A 14 30.34 -13.11 54.99
N ARG A 15 31.21 -13.63 55.85
CA ARG A 15 32.06 -12.81 56.72
C ARG A 15 33.40 -12.60 56.00
N SER A 16 33.66 -11.37 55.58
CA SER A 16 34.79 -11.02 54.71
C SER A 16 35.64 -9.88 55.27
N ASN A 17 36.90 -9.82 54.87
CA ASN A 17 37.83 -8.68 55.05
C ASN A 17 38.18 -7.98 53.73
N ALA A 18 37.59 -8.40 52.60
CA ALA A 18 37.76 -7.83 51.26
C ALA A 18 37.74 -6.30 51.22
N ALA A 19 38.54 -5.69 50.35
CA ALA A 19 38.55 -4.23 50.17
C ALA A 19 37.38 -3.76 49.30
N THR A 20 36.82 -4.63 48.46
CA THR A 20 35.83 -4.27 47.45
C THR A 20 34.61 -5.19 47.46
N VAL A 21 33.47 -4.68 46.98
CA VAL A 21 32.24 -5.47 46.80
C VAL A 21 32.46 -6.64 45.83
N ARG A 22 33.30 -6.48 44.80
CA ARG A 22 33.63 -7.55 43.84
C ARG A 22 34.23 -8.76 44.56
N GLU A 23 35.22 -8.55 45.41
CA GLU A 23 35.89 -9.62 46.16
C GLU A 23 34.89 -10.34 47.09
N VAL A 24 34.00 -9.61 47.78
CA VAL A 24 32.95 -10.24 48.62
C VAL A 24 32.01 -11.11 47.80
N VAL A 25 31.64 -10.67 46.60
CA VAL A 25 30.76 -11.44 45.69
C VAL A 25 31.47 -12.70 45.19
N GLU A 26 32.77 -12.63 44.89
CA GLU A 26 33.61 -13.78 44.52
C GLU A 26 33.78 -14.77 45.68
N GLU A 27 34.03 -14.28 46.91
CA GLU A 27 34.09 -15.10 48.13
C GLU A 27 32.74 -15.80 48.42
N ALA A 28 31.63 -15.18 48.05
CA ALA A 28 30.30 -15.81 48.09
C ALA A 28 30.12 -16.90 47.01
N GLY A 29 31.13 -17.22 46.21
CA GLY A 29 31.08 -18.19 45.12
C GLY A 29 30.26 -17.70 43.93
N VAL A 30 30.17 -16.38 43.72
CA VAL A 30 29.47 -15.77 42.58
C VAL A 30 30.47 -15.01 41.73
N THR A 31 30.67 -15.44 40.48
CA THR A 31 31.54 -14.71 39.54
C THR A 31 30.69 -13.79 38.66
N LEU A 32 31.08 -12.52 38.55
CA LEU A 32 30.50 -11.57 37.59
C LEU A 32 31.07 -11.86 36.19
N ARG A 33 30.22 -11.93 35.17
CA ARG A 33 30.65 -12.20 33.78
C ARG A 33 30.10 -11.14 32.83
N GLY A 34 30.87 -10.80 31.80
CA GLY A 34 30.42 -9.88 30.75
C GLY A 34 29.97 -8.54 31.30
N GLU A 35 28.67 -8.23 31.18
CA GLU A 35 28.06 -6.98 31.65
C GLU A 35 27.48 -7.07 33.07
N ASP A 36 27.61 -8.20 33.76
CA ASP A 36 27.08 -8.36 35.12
C ASP A 36 27.61 -7.27 36.06
N THR A 37 26.72 -6.75 36.90
CA THR A 37 27.05 -5.71 37.87
C THR A 37 26.41 -6.01 39.22
N THR A 38 26.72 -5.20 40.22
CA THR A 38 26.12 -5.25 41.55
C THR A 38 25.21 -4.04 41.80
N SER A 39 24.32 -4.13 42.78
CA SER A 39 23.42 -3.03 43.21
C SER A 39 24.15 -1.80 43.73
N VAL A 40 25.41 -1.97 44.12
CA VAL A 40 26.37 -0.91 44.46
C VAL A 40 27.61 -1.07 43.57
N PRO A 41 28.45 -0.03 43.37
CA PRO A 41 29.65 -0.17 42.56
C PRO A 41 30.55 -1.31 43.05
N ALA A 42 31.02 -2.15 42.14
CA ALA A 42 31.87 -3.30 42.45
C ALA A 42 33.20 -2.91 43.13
N THR A 43 33.67 -1.68 42.93
CA THR A 43 34.87 -1.10 43.54
C THR A 43 34.59 -0.42 44.89
N ALA A 44 33.32 -0.29 45.30
CA ALA A 44 32.97 0.32 46.57
C ALA A 44 33.43 -0.57 47.74
N PHE A 45 33.75 0.07 48.86
CA PHE A 45 34.09 -0.62 50.09
C PHE A 45 32.83 -1.26 50.71
N PRO A 46 32.80 -2.58 50.98
CA PRO A 46 31.64 -3.24 51.57
C PRO A 46 31.46 -2.80 53.02
N ARG A 47 30.22 -2.50 53.42
CA ARG A 47 29.83 -2.13 54.78
C ARG A 47 29.31 -3.34 55.56
N ASP A 48 29.46 -3.32 56.87
CA ASP A 48 28.90 -4.36 57.73
C ASP A 48 27.36 -4.34 57.67
N GLY A 49 26.74 -5.53 57.56
CA GLY A 49 25.31 -5.69 57.38
C GLY A 49 24.77 -5.33 55.99
N GLN A 50 25.62 -4.97 55.02
CA GLN A 50 25.19 -4.56 53.69
C GLN A 50 24.61 -5.73 52.87
N THR A 51 23.56 -5.46 52.09
CA THR A 51 23.06 -6.38 51.06
C THR A 51 23.53 -5.92 49.68
N VAL A 52 24.14 -6.84 48.94
CA VAL A 52 24.61 -6.65 47.58
C VAL A 52 23.85 -7.60 46.67
N THR A 53 23.09 -7.05 45.72
CA THR A 53 22.40 -7.85 44.70
C THR A 53 23.23 -7.88 43.43
N VAL A 54 23.47 -9.07 42.90
CA VAL A 54 24.08 -9.29 41.59
C VAL A 54 23.00 -9.17 40.53
N LEU A 55 23.26 -8.33 39.54
CA LEU A 55 22.40 -8.09 38.39
C LEU A 55 23.01 -8.81 37.19
N ARG A 56 22.38 -9.91 36.75
CA ARG A 56 22.78 -10.65 35.56
C ARG A 56 22.36 -9.91 34.32
N ILE A 57 23.33 -9.52 33.49
CA ILE A 57 23.07 -8.70 32.31
C ILE A 57 23.55 -9.41 31.07
N THR A 58 22.62 -9.64 30.14
CA THR A 58 22.94 -10.13 28.80
C THR A 58 22.54 -9.10 27.76
N GLY A 59 23.47 -8.83 26.84
CA GLY A 59 23.27 -7.95 25.69
C GLY A 59 23.23 -8.75 24.40
N SER A 60 22.33 -8.41 23.49
CA SER A 60 22.31 -8.93 22.12
C SER A 60 21.86 -7.86 21.14
N ARG A 61 21.98 -8.16 19.84
CA ARG A 61 21.49 -7.30 18.76
C ARG A 61 20.34 -7.99 18.04
N GLU A 62 19.31 -7.22 17.74
CA GLU A 62 18.21 -7.64 16.90
C GLU A 62 18.17 -6.75 15.66
N VAL A 63 18.06 -7.36 14.49
CA VAL A 63 17.90 -6.65 13.22
C VAL A 63 16.46 -6.82 12.77
N ARG A 64 15.78 -5.70 12.58
CA ARG A 64 14.43 -5.65 12.04
C ARG A 64 14.45 -4.99 10.68
N GLU A 65 13.82 -5.64 9.71
CA GLU A 65 13.63 -5.11 8.37
C GLU A 65 12.16 -4.77 8.16
N ASP A 66 11.89 -3.50 7.82
CA ASP A 66 10.55 -3.02 7.54
C ASP A 66 10.51 -2.45 6.11
N PRO A 67 9.46 -2.76 5.32
CA PRO A 67 9.30 -2.20 3.98
C PRO A 67 9.08 -0.68 4.04
N ILE A 68 9.64 0.04 3.07
CA ILE A 68 9.35 1.46 2.85
C ILE A 68 8.33 1.55 1.70
N PRO A 69 7.13 2.10 1.92
CA PRO A 69 6.16 2.31 0.85
C PRO A 69 6.75 3.14 -0.30
N PHE A 70 6.32 2.86 -1.52
CA PHE A 70 6.67 3.68 -2.68
C PHE A 70 5.61 4.75 -2.94
N ALA A 71 6.02 5.86 -3.54
CA ALA A 71 5.10 6.90 -4.00
C ALA A 71 4.48 6.51 -5.35
N GLU A 72 3.25 6.97 -5.60
CA GLU A 72 2.64 6.95 -6.93
C GLU A 72 2.75 8.33 -7.56
N ARG A 73 3.23 8.39 -8.80
CA ARG A 73 3.28 9.60 -9.62
C ARG A 73 2.38 9.41 -10.84
N ARG A 74 1.53 10.39 -11.10
CA ARG A 74 0.61 10.42 -12.25
C ARG A 74 1.11 11.46 -13.24
N ASP A 75 1.53 11.00 -14.40
CA ASP A 75 2.09 11.83 -15.47
C ASP A 75 1.04 11.97 -16.57
N GLU A 76 0.65 13.19 -16.93
CA GLU A 76 -0.32 13.44 -17.98
C GLU A 76 0.23 13.09 -19.37
N ASP A 77 -0.63 12.54 -20.23
CA ASP A 77 -0.25 12.06 -21.54
C ASP A 77 -1.28 12.41 -22.62
N ALA A 78 -0.91 13.37 -23.48
CA ALA A 78 -1.76 13.81 -24.59
C ALA A 78 -1.83 12.81 -25.75
N THR A 79 -1.07 11.71 -25.72
CA THR A 79 -1.18 10.63 -26.73
C THR A 79 -2.27 9.62 -26.38
N LEU A 80 -2.59 9.48 -25.09
CA LEU A 80 -3.62 8.59 -24.57
C LEU A 80 -4.97 9.30 -24.43
N TYR A 81 -6.04 8.59 -24.78
CA TYR A 81 -7.39 9.12 -24.61
C TYR A 81 -7.72 9.35 -23.14
N ARG A 82 -8.51 10.40 -22.89
CA ARG A 82 -9.06 10.69 -21.57
C ARG A 82 -9.76 9.45 -21.01
N GLY A 83 -9.46 9.16 -19.74
CA GLY A 83 -9.93 7.97 -19.02
C GLY A 83 -9.03 6.73 -19.18
N THR A 84 -8.02 6.76 -20.06
CA THR A 84 -7.03 5.68 -20.15
C THR A 84 -5.91 5.90 -19.14
N GLU A 85 -5.64 4.89 -18.32
CA GLU A 85 -4.49 4.86 -17.42
C GLU A 85 -3.58 3.69 -17.78
N VAL A 86 -2.27 3.97 -17.93
CA VAL A 86 -1.28 2.95 -18.25
C VAL A 86 -0.15 3.02 -17.24
N VAL A 87 0.19 1.89 -16.62
CA VAL A 87 1.36 1.81 -15.74
C VAL A 87 2.62 1.82 -16.61
N GLN A 88 3.36 2.93 -16.58
CA GLN A 88 4.65 3.05 -17.26
C GLN A 88 5.75 2.35 -16.45
N GLN A 89 5.72 2.51 -15.12
CA GLN A 89 6.68 1.89 -14.21
C GLN A 89 5.97 1.31 -13.00
N ALA A 90 6.21 0.04 -12.71
CA ALA A 90 5.74 -0.59 -11.49
C ALA A 90 6.52 -0.05 -10.28
N GLY A 91 5.78 0.28 -9.20
CA GLY A 91 6.39 0.68 -7.94
C GLY A 91 7.02 -0.51 -7.22
N ARG A 92 8.12 -0.26 -6.50
CA ARG A 92 8.78 -1.28 -5.68
C ARG A 92 9.04 -0.72 -4.29
N PRO A 93 8.65 -1.43 -3.21
CA PRO A 93 8.91 -0.97 -1.87
C PRO A 93 10.42 -0.97 -1.59
N GLY A 94 10.87 0.07 -0.89
CA GLY A 94 12.21 0.11 -0.31
C GLY A 94 12.32 -0.83 0.88
N LEU A 95 13.51 -0.87 1.48
CA LEU A 95 13.79 -1.68 2.66
C LEU A 95 14.56 -0.84 3.67
N ARG A 96 13.99 -0.71 4.87
CA ARG A 96 14.64 -0.06 6.01
C ARG A 96 15.10 -1.13 6.98
N ARG A 97 16.37 -1.09 7.35
CA ARG A 97 16.94 -1.94 8.38
C ARG A 97 17.17 -1.14 9.64
N THR A 98 16.61 -1.61 10.75
CA THR A 98 16.80 -1.02 12.07
C THR A 98 17.46 -2.04 12.99
N THR A 99 18.62 -1.68 13.55
CA THR A 99 19.32 -2.50 14.54
C THR A 99 18.99 -2.01 15.94
N TYR A 100 18.54 -2.93 16.80
CA TYR A 100 18.26 -2.69 18.20
C TYR A 100 19.30 -3.38 19.09
N ALA A 101 19.67 -2.72 20.18
CA ALA A 101 20.30 -3.36 21.32
C ALA A 101 19.20 -3.91 22.23
N LEU A 102 19.24 -5.21 22.46
CA LEU A 102 18.45 -5.87 23.47
C LEU A 102 19.30 -6.03 24.72
N ARG A 103 18.70 -5.80 25.88
CA ARG A 103 19.33 -6.03 27.16
C ARG A 103 18.35 -6.75 28.06
N THR A 104 18.83 -7.76 28.76
CA THR A 104 18.06 -8.47 29.78
C THR A 104 18.74 -8.23 31.12
N VAL A 105 17.96 -7.93 32.16
CA VAL A 105 18.46 -7.79 33.53
C VAL A 105 17.71 -8.78 34.40
N ASN A 106 18.44 -9.73 35.02
CA ASN A 106 17.85 -10.82 35.81
C ASN A 106 16.73 -11.57 35.08
N GLY A 107 16.95 -11.88 33.80
CA GLY A 107 15.95 -12.58 32.96
C GLY A 107 14.83 -11.68 32.40
N VAL A 108 14.69 -10.44 32.86
CA VAL A 108 13.67 -9.50 32.38
C VAL A 108 14.17 -8.67 31.21
N ARG A 109 13.53 -8.81 30.04
CA ARG A 109 13.82 -8.02 28.85
C ARG A 109 13.53 -6.55 29.11
N GLN A 110 14.53 -5.71 28.87
CA GLN A 110 14.40 -4.26 28.90
C GLN A 110 13.84 -3.75 27.57
N LYS A 111 13.35 -2.50 27.56
CA LYS A 111 12.91 -1.84 26.34
C LYS A 111 14.07 -1.81 25.31
N PRO A 112 13.88 -2.33 24.09
CA PRO A 112 14.91 -2.30 23.06
C PRO A 112 15.38 -0.88 22.77
N ARG A 113 16.70 -0.66 22.73
CA ARG A 113 17.28 0.63 22.37
C ARG A 113 17.68 0.61 20.91
N ARG A 114 17.09 1.48 20.09
CA ARG A 114 17.47 1.63 18.68
C ARG A 114 18.91 2.14 18.59
N LEU A 115 19.77 1.41 17.87
CA LEU A 115 21.16 1.78 17.65
C LEU A 115 21.34 2.56 16.36
N ARG A 116 20.84 2.00 15.25
CA ARG A 116 21.02 2.54 13.91
C ARG A 116 19.81 2.20 13.05
N THR A 117 19.47 3.10 12.15
CA THR A 117 18.50 2.88 11.08
C THR A 117 19.17 3.25 9.78
N GLU A 118 19.04 2.40 8.77
CA GLU A 118 19.56 2.65 7.43
C GLU A 118 18.55 2.21 6.37
N VAL A 119 18.55 2.90 5.24
CA VAL A 119 17.82 2.47 4.04
C VAL A 119 18.75 1.54 3.26
N VAL A 120 18.40 0.26 3.19
CA VAL A 120 19.16 -0.76 2.46
C VAL A 120 18.79 -0.73 0.98
N ARG A 121 17.54 -0.39 0.67
CA ARG A 121 17.03 -0.24 -0.68
C ARG A 121 16.07 0.93 -0.75
N GLU A 122 16.31 1.87 -1.65
CA GLU A 122 15.38 2.97 -1.90
C GLU A 122 14.09 2.47 -2.56
N PRO A 123 12.92 3.02 -2.19
CA PRO A 123 11.67 2.72 -2.90
C PRO A 123 11.73 3.28 -4.32
N THR A 124 11.22 2.51 -5.28
CA THR A 124 11.04 2.96 -6.67
C THR A 124 9.60 3.40 -6.87
N PRO A 125 9.31 4.63 -7.34
CA PRO A 125 7.95 5.11 -7.50
C PRO A 125 7.21 4.32 -8.58
N ARG A 126 5.89 4.17 -8.39
CA ARG A 126 4.98 3.73 -9.45
C ARG A 126 4.65 4.93 -10.32
N ILE A 127 4.82 4.82 -11.63
CA ILE A 127 4.48 5.87 -12.58
C ILE A 127 3.30 5.41 -13.43
N VAL A 128 2.21 6.16 -13.39
CA VAL A 128 1.00 5.93 -14.17
C VAL A 128 0.84 7.08 -15.16
N ARG A 129 0.79 6.78 -16.45
CA ARG A 129 0.44 7.75 -17.49
C ARG A 129 -1.07 7.86 -17.56
N VAL A 130 -1.59 9.07 -17.42
CA VAL A 130 -3.03 9.36 -17.46
C VAL A 130 -3.34 10.10 -18.75
N GLY A 131 -4.22 9.53 -19.57
CA GLY A 131 -4.59 10.12 -20.84
C GLY A 131 -5.34 11.44 -20.69
N THR A 132 -4.94 12.44 -21.46
CA THR A 132 -5.58 13.76 -21.49
C THR A 132 -6.18 14.10 -22.85
N ARG A 133 -5.88 13.31 -23.88
CA ARG A 133 -6.39 13.52 -25.24
C ARG A 133 -7.92 13.45 -25.23
N PRO A 134 -8.62 14.50 -25.69
CA PRO A 134 -10.07 14.42 -25.88
C PRO A 134 -10.42 13.23 -26.76
N ARG A 135 -11.49 12.51 -26.40
CA ARG A 135 -12.08 11.54 -27.32
C ARG A 135 -12.75 12.34 -28.45
N PRO A 136 -12.66 11.89 -29.70
CA PRO A 136 -13.37 12.55 -30.79
C PRO A 136 -14.87 12.56 -30.47
N ALA A 137 -15.50 13.72 -30.61
CA ALA A 137 -16.94 13.90 -30.35
C ALA A 137 -17.80 13.32 -31.49
N SER A 138 -17.19 13.08 -32.64
CA SER A 138 -17.86 12.56 -33.81
C SER A 138 -16.93 11.69 -34.69
N VAL A 139 -17.50 10.93 -35.62
CA VAL A 139 -16.77 10.05 -36.54
C VAL A 139 -16.87 10.58 -37.96
N HIS A 140 -15.71 10.83 -38.56
CA HIS A 140 -15.61 11.28 -39.94
C HIS A 140 -16.40 10.37 -40.90
N GLY A 141 -17.21 10.99 -41.77
CA GLY A 141 -18.13 10.29 -42.68
C GLY A 141 -19.53 10.05 -42.12
N ALA A 142 -19.76 10.36 -40.85
CA ALA A 142 -21.08 10.31 -40.20
C ALA A 142 -21.48 11.66 -39.55
N ASP A 143 -20.57 12.64 -39.51
CA ASP A 143 -20.73 13.92 -38.82
C ASP A 143 -21.93 14.74 -39.30
N SER A 144 -22.27 14.66 -40.60
CA SER A 144 -23.31 15.47 -41.25
C SER A 144 -24.69 14.81 -41.31
N LEU A 145 -24.87 13.64 -40.68
CA LEU A 145 -26.13 12.90 -40.72
C LEU A 145 -27.10 13.39 -39.64
N ASN A 146 -28.40 13.20 -39.90
CA ASN A 146 -29.46 13.60 -38.98
C ASN A 146 -29.66 12.54 -37.87
N TRP A 147 -28.72 12.53 -36.91
CA TRP A 147 -28.73 11.63 -35.76
C TRP A 147 -29.92 11.84 -34.84
N GLN A 148 -30.42 13.08 -34.75
CA GLN A 148 -31.58 13.39 -33.93
C GLN A 148 -32.86 12.77 -34.51
N ALA A 149 -33.04 12.79 -35.84
CA ALA A 149 -34.17 12.13 -36.48
C ALA A 149 -34.11 10.61 -36.33
N LEU A 150 -32.90 10.01 -36.42
CA LEU A 150 -32.72 8.59 -36.14
C LEU A 150 -33.09 8.26 -34.68
N ALA A 151 -32.54 8.98 -33.70
CA ALA A 151 -32.82 8.75 -32.28
C ALA A 151 -34.30 8.96 -31.91
N ALA A 152 -34.97 9.93 -32.55
CA ALA A 152 -36.40 10.15 -32.39
C ALA A 152 -37.21 8.95 -32.87
N CYS A 153 -36.81 8.33 -33.98
CA CYS A 153 -37.46 7.13 -34.51
C CYS A 153 -37.18 5.89 -33.65
N GLU A 154 -35.93 5.71 -33.20
CA GLU A 154 -35.50 4.51 -32.47
C GLU A 154 -35.99 4.48 -31.00
N SER A 155 -35.93 5.60 -30.28
CA SER A 155 -36.23 5.63 -28.85
C SER A 155 -37.19 6.74 -28.40
N GLY A 156 -37.67 7.55 -29.34
CA GLY A 156 -38.34 8.82 -29.04
C GLY A 156 -37.35 9.89 -28.55
N GLY A 157 -36.05 9.73 -28.80
CA GLY A 157 -35.01 10.66 -28.35
C GLY A 157 -34.64 10.51 -26.88
N ARG A 158 -34.99 9.38 -26.24
CA ARG A 158 -34.70 9.10 -24.83
C ARG A 158 -33.40 8.28 -24.68
N PRO A 159 -32.37 8.80 -23.98
CA PRO A 159 -31.09 8.12 -23.84
C PRO A 159 -31.10 6.98 -22.80
N ASP A 160 -32.09 6.95 -21.92
CA ASP A 160 -32.31 5.91 -20.92
C ASP A 160 -33.35 4.87 -21.37
N ALA A 161 -33.82 4.96 -22.62
CA ALA A 161 -34.82 4.03 -23.14
C ALA A 161 -34.30 2.60 -23.14
N VAL A 162 -35.16 1.67 -22.74
CA VAL A 162 -34.92 0.23 -22.79
C VAL A 162 -36.13 -0.40 -23.45
N ASP A 163 -35.91 -1.31 -24.38
CA ASP A 163 -36.99 -2.03 -25.04
C ASP A 163 -37.69 -2.99 -24.05
N PRO A 164 -38.93 -3.44 -24.32
CA PRO A 164 -39.66 -4.33 -23.41
C PRO A 164 -38.94 -5.64 -23.08
N SER A 165 -38.04 -6.13 -23.95
CA SER A 165 -37.25 -7.33 -23.68
C SER A 165 -36.04 -7.08 -22.78
N GLY A 166 -35.62 -5.82 -22.61
CA GLY A 166 -34.40 -5.47 -21.90
C GLY A 166 -33.10 -5.73 -22.67
N THR A 167 -33.20 -6.14 -23.94
CA THR A 167 -32.05 -6.52 -24.79
C THR A 167 -31.41 -5.29 -25.41
N TYR A 168 -32.23 -4.32 -25.82
CA TYR A 168 -31.81 -3.11 -26.52
C TYR A 168 -32.03 -1.88 -25.64
N GLY A 169 -31.07 -0.95 -25.70
CA GLY A 169 -31.12 0.26 -24.88
C GLY A 169 -30.44 1.47 -25.50
N GLY A 170 -30.81 2.65 -24.99
CA GLY A 170 -30.29 3.94 -25.41
C GLY A 170 -31.00 4.56 -26.61
N LEU A 171 -30.51 5.73 -27.02
CA LEU A 171 -30.99 6.55 -28.13
C LEU A 171 -31.14 5.78 -29.44
N TYR A 172 -30.26 4.81 -29.68
CA TYR A 172 -30.16 4.08 -30.94
C TYR A 172 -30.44 2.58 -30.80
N GLN A 173 -31.04 2.19 -29.66
CA GLN A 173 -31.46 0.81 -29.36
C GLN A 173 -30.34 -0.21 -29.62
N PHE A 174 -29.19 -0.01 -28.97
CA PHE A 174 -28.07 -0.95 -29.05
C PHE A 174 -28.32 -2.20 -28.21
N ASP A 175 -27.95 -3.37 -28.73
CA ASP A 175 -27.68 -4.52 -27.86
C ASP A 175 -26.30 -4.36 -27.18
N THR A 176 -26.12 -5.02 -26.04
CA THR A 176 -24.90 -4.92 -25.23
C THR A 176 -23.65 -5.49 -25.93
N GLY A 177 -23.81 -6.51 -26.78
CA GLY A 177 -22.71 -7.09 -27.55
C GLY A 177 -22.15 -6.08 -28.54
N THR A 178 -23.01 -5.53 -29.39
CA THR A 178 -22.64 -4.49 -30.35
C THR A 178 -22.09 -3.24 -29.66
N TRP A 179 -22.68 -2.85 -28.52
CA TRP A 179 -22.19 -1.73 -27.70
C TRP A 179 -20.73 -1.93 -27.28
N HIS A 180 -20.39 -3.11 -26.74
CA HIS A 180 -19.03 -3.45 -26.33
C HIS A 180 -18.07 -3.59 -27.51
N ASP A 181 -18.50 -4.17 -28.63
CA ASP A 181 -17.69 -4.27 -29.86
C ASP A 181 -17.29 -2.89 -30.41
N LEU A 182 -18.14 -1.89 -30.23
CA LEU A 182 -17.86 -0.50 -30.61
C LEU A 182 -16.97 0.22 -29.58
N GLY A 183 -16.64 -0.42 -28.47
CA GLY A 183 -15.81 0.05 -27.36
C GLY A 183 -16.58 0.80 -26.28
N GLY A 184 -17.89 0.59 -26.18
CA GLY A 184 -18.70 1.06 -25.06
C GLY A 184 -18.49 0.21 -23.80
N GLU A 185 -18.62 0.83 -22.64
CA GLU A 185 -18.56 0.15 -21.34
C GLU A 185 -19.95 0.13 -20.70
N GLY A 186 -20.23 -0.86 -19.84
CA GLY A 186 -21.57 -1.03 -19.23
C GLY A 186 -22.70 -1.25 -20.24
N ARG A 187 -23.92 -0.83 -19.90
CA ARG A 187 -25.08 -0.90 -20.80
C ARG A 187 -25.25 0.41 -21.58
N PRO A 188 -25.76 0.38 -22.82
CA PRO A 188 -25.88 1.57 -23.66
C PRO A 188 -26.74 2.68 -23.03
N GLN A 189 -27.85 2.32 -22.37
CA GLN A 189 -28.76 3.28 -21.71
C GLN A 189 -28.16 3.97 -20.47
N ASP A 190 -27.08 3.42 -19.90
CA ASP A 190 -26.41 4.02 -18.73
C ASP A 190 -25.32 5.04 -19.18
N ALA A 191 -24.97 5.06 -20.47
CA ALA A 191 -23.99 5.98 -21.03
C ALA A 191 -24.61 7.33 -21.40
N SER A 192 -23.80 8.39 -21.47
CA SER A 192 -24.27 9.71 -21.91
C SER A 192 -24.79 9.68 -23.36
N ALA A 193 -25.77 10.52 -23.68
CA ALA A 193 -26.31 10.68 -25.04
C ALA A 193 -25.22 10.93 -26.10
N ALA A 194 -24.18 11.69 -25.75
CA ALA A 194 -23.05 11.97 -26.62
C ALA A 194 -22.23 10.71 -26.92
N GLU A 195 -21.96 9.90 -25.89
CA GLU A 195 -21.27 8.61 -26.03
C GLU A 195 -22.09 7.64 -26.88
N GLN A 196 -23.41 7.54 -26.64
CA GLN A 196 -24.30 6.71 -27.44
C GLN A 196 -24.28 7.13 -28.92
N THR A 197 -24.32 8.43 -29.19
CA THR A 197 -24.26 8.98 -30.56
C THR A 197 -22.92 8.72 -31.21
N TYR A 198 -21.82 8.87 -30.47
CA TYR A 198 -20.49 8.55 -30.98
C TYR A 198 -20.37 7.07 -31.37
N ARG A 199 -20.91 6.13 -30.57
CA ARG A 199 -20.93 4.70 -30.94
C ARG A 199 -21.84 4.43 -32.15
N ALA A 200 -22.98 5.09 -32.25
CA ALA A 200 -23.86 5.00 -33.43
C ALA A 200 -23.14 5.47 -34.70
N GLN A 201 -22.42 6.58 -34.62
CA GLN A 201 -21.59 7.05 -35.73
C GLN A 201 -20.53 6.02 -36.15
N LYS A 202 -19.87 5.35 -35.18
CA LYS A 202 -18.93 4.26 -35.49
C LYS A 202 -19.61 3.08 -36.19
N LEU A 203 -20.80 2.70 -35.73
CA LEU A 203 -21.57 1.62 -36.34
C LEU A 203 -21.99 1.96 -37.77
N TYR A 204 -22.42 3.19 -38.02
CA TYR A 204 -22.75 3.66 -39.36
C TYR A 204 -21.56 3.65 -40.30
N VAL A 205 -20.38 4.09 -39.85
CA VAL A 205 -19.17 4.05 -40.71
C VAL A 205 -18.78 2.62 -41.05
N ARG A 206 -19.05 1.65 -40.16
CA ARG A 206 -18.78 0.22 -40.40
C ARG A 206 -19.81 -0.46 -41.30
N SER A 207 -21.09 -0.20 -41.07
CA SER A 207 -22.21 -1.02 -41.60
C SER A 207 -23.24 -0.21 -42.40
N GLY A 208 -23.02 1.10 -42.56
CA GLY A 208 -24.00 2.03 -43.12
C GLY A 208 -25.29 2.11 -42.31
N ALA A 209 -26.36 2.53 -42.97
CA ALA A 209 -27.70 2.62 -42.36
C ALA A 209 -28.35 1.25 -42.08
N ALA A 210 -27.76 0.14 -42.53
CA ALA A 210 -28.35 -1.20 -42.41
C ALA A 210 -28.47 -1.67 -40.95
N ALA A 211 -27.72 -1.08 -40.03
CA ALA A 211 -27.85 -1.34 -38.60
C ALA A 211 -29.17 -0.85 -37.99
N TRP A 212 -29.87 0.06 -38.69
CA TRP A 212 -31.20 0.55 -38.32
C TRP A 212 -32.17 0.30 -39.48
N PRO A 213 -32.67 -0.94 -39.66
CA PRO A 213 -33.43 -1.33 -40.84
C PRO A 213 -34.68 -0.47 -41.10
N HIS A 214 -35.31 0.02 -40.03
CA HIS A 214 -36.55 0.78 -40.12
C HIS A 214 -36.33 2.30 -40.05
N CYS A 215 -35.42 2.76 -39.18
CA CYS A 215 -35.19 4.18 -38.98
C CYS A 215 -33.97 4.73 -39.72
N GLY A 216 -33.14 3.89 -40.36
CA GLY A 216 -31.89 4.31 -41.01
C GLY A 216 -32.07 5.34 -42.14
N ALA A 217 -33.25 5.38 -42.77
CA ALA A 217 -33.60 6.41 -43.76
C ALA A 217 -33.61 7.83 -43.16
N ARG A 218 -33.94 7.95 -41.86
CA ARG A 218 -34.00 9.23 -41.12
C ARG A 218 -32.68 9.97 -41.06
N LEU A 219 -31.56 9.27 -41.24
CA LEU A 219 -30.22 9.88 -41.21
C LEU A 219 -29.97 10.88 -42.34
N ARG A 220 -30.78 10.87 -43.40
CA ARG A 220 -30.65 11.74 -44.57
C ARG A 220 -31.82 12.73 -44.71
N GLU A 221 -32.71 12.79 -43.72
CA GLU A 221 -33.83 13.75 -43.67
C GLU A 221 -33.37 15.16 -43.27
#